data_AF-A0A117KMP5-F1
#
_entry.id   AF-A0A117KMP5-F1
#
_cell.length_a   1.000
_cell.length_b   1.000
_cell.length_c   1.000
_cell.angle_alpha   90.00
_cell.angle_beta   90.00
_cell.angle_gamma   90.00
#
_symmetry.space_group_name_H-M   'P 1'
#
loop_
_entity.id
_entity.type
_entity.pdbx_description
1 polymer ?
#
loop_
_entity_poly.entity_id
_entity_poly.type
_entity_poly.pdbx_seq_one_letter_code
_entity_poly.pdbx_strand_id
1 'polypeptide(L)'
;MSVEEISEKLKVDKLAICSDEISTVGLEPDLAAELKELIYVLVPAESFQGYLAVDGQYVVFRRDSRKCVLAIVEEERVRWCLRRLEEVLNGS
;
A
#
# COMPACT_ATOMS: atom_id res chain seq x y z
N MET A 1 -2.24 0.74 14.99
CA MET A 1 -3.37 0.88 14.06
C MET A 1 -3.43 -0.40 13.26
N SER A 2 -4.58 -1.05 13.24
CA SER A 2 -4.77 -2.32 12.52
C SER A 2 -4.88 -2.08 11.00
N VAL A 3 -4.82 -3.17 10.23
CA VAL A 3 -4.97 -3.13 8.77
C VAL A 3 -6.40 -2.68 8.39
N GLU A 4 -7.40 -3.11 9.16
CA GLU A 4 -8.81 -2.76 9.00
C GLU A 4 -9.05 -1.26 9.24
N GLU A 5 -8.51 -0.71 10.34
CA GLU A 5 -8.63 0.72 10.65
C GLU A 5 -8.03 1.61 9.56
N ILE A 6 -6.90 1.17 8.96
CA ILE A 6 -6.26 1.89 7.86
C ILE A 6 -7.12 1.76 6.59
N SER A 7 -7.62 0.57 6.28
CA SER A 7 -8.49 0.31 5.14
C SER A 7 -9.74 1.19 5.18
N GLU A 8 -10.39 1.29 6.34
CA GLU A 8 -11.58 2.13 6.56
C GLU A 8 -11.27 3.62 6.37
N LYS A 9 -10.17 4.11 6.97
CA LYS A 9 -9.74 5.51 6.83
C LYS A 9 -9.38 5.87 5.39
N LEU A 10 -8.77 4.93 4.67
CA LEU A 10 -8.44 5.07 3.26
C LEU A 10 -9.63 4.75 2.35
N LYS A 11 -10.75 4.24 2.88
CA LYS A 11 -11.92 3.80 2.09
C LYS A 11 -11.51 2.91 0.91
N VAL A 12 -10.65 1.92 1.17
CA VAL A 12 -10.19 0.94 0.18
C VAL A 12 -10.61 -0.45 0.62
N ASP A 13 -10.90 -1.32 -0.34
CA ASP A 13 -11.32 -2.69 -0.07
C ASP A 13 -10.16 -3.69 -0.09
N LYS A 14 -9.03 -3.30 -0.71
CA LYS A 14 -7.83 -4.12 -0.88
C LYS A 14 -6.61 -3.40 -0.33
N LEU A 15 -6.11 -3.84 0.81
CA LEU A 15 -4.99 -3.24 1.49
C LEU A 15 -4.09 -4.31 2.14
N ALA A 16 -2.79 -4.06 2.16
CA ALA A 16 -1.84 -4.85 2.93
C ALA A 16 -0.84 -3.95 3.68
N ILE A 17 -0.38 -4.45 4.81
CA ILE A 17 0.73 -3.91 5.57
C ILE A 17 1.75 -5.04 5.71
N CYS A 18 2.86 -4.91 4.98
CA CYS A 18 3.96 -5.85 5.00
C CYS A 18 5.06 -5.33 5.93
N SER A 19 5.20 -5.97 7.09
CA SER A 19 6.23 -5.67 8.09
C SER A 19 7.01 -6.96 8.41
N ASP A 20 7.22 -7.28 9.69
CA ASP A 20 7.71 -8.61 10.10
C ASP A 20 6.68 -9.70 9.75
N GLU A 21 5.39 -9.34 9.84
CA GLU A 21 4.26 -10.13 9.38
C GLU A 21 3.47 -9.35 8.32
N ILE A 22 2.73 -10.07 7.48
CA ILE A 22 1.82 -9.50 6.47
C ILE A 22 0.40 -9.52 7.04
N SER A 23 -0.21 -8.35 7.14
CA SER A 23 -1.63 -8.20 7.48
C SER A 23 -2.39 -7.64 6.27
N THR A 24 -3.55 -8.20 5.94
CA THR A 24 -4.30 -7.86 4.72
C THR A 24 -5.79 -7.65 4.97
N VAL A 25 -6.41 -6.82 4.13
CA VAL A 25 -7.87 -6.68 3.97
C VAL A 25 -8.18 -6.83 2.49
N GLY A 26 -9.05 -7.77 2.11
CA GLY A 26 -9.50 -8.00 0.72
C GLY A 26 -8.40 -8.29 -0.31
N LEU A 27 -7.17 -8.50 0.14
CA LEU A 27 -6.00 -8.84 -0.66
C LEU A 27 -5.42 -10.16 -0.16
N GLU A 28 -5.01 -11.03 -1.06
CA GLU A 28 -4.34 -12.28 -0.70
C GLU A 28 -2.92 -11.99 -0.17
N PRO A 29 -2.49 -12.61 0.94
CA PRO A 29 -1.16 -12.39 1.51
C PRO A 29 -0.01 -12.68 0.54
N ASP A 30 -0.12 -13.72 -0.29
CA ASP A 30 0.91 -14.10 -1.25
C ASP A 30 1.10 -13.02 -2.32
N LEU A 31 0.00 -12.51 -2.89
CA LEU A 31 0.03 -11.38 -3.81
C LEU A 31 0.63 -10.12 -3.17
N ALA A 32 0.31 -9.85 -1.90
CA ALA A 32 0.89 -8.73 -1.17
C ALA A 32 2.43 -8.88 -1.01
N ALA A 33 2.90 -10.10 -0.74
CA ALA A 33 4.33 -10.40 -0.65
C ALA A 33 5.02 -10.18 -2.00
N GLU A 34 4.46 -10.70 -3.09
CA GLU A 34 5.00 -10.52 -4.44
C GLU A 34 5.08 -9.04 -4.84
N LEU A 35 4.01 -8.27 -4.59
CA LEU A 35 3.99 -6.82 -4.86
C LEU A 35 5.02 -6.05 -4.04
N LYS A 36 5.18 -6.41 -2.76
CA LYS A 36 6.20 -5.81 -1.90
C LYS A 36 7.60 -6.06 -2.47
N GLU A 37 7.93 -7.29 -2.83
CA GLU A 37 9.24 -7.63 -3.40
C GLU A 37 9.47 -6.89 -4.73
N LEU A 38 8.46 -6.84 -5.61
CA LEU A 38 8.53 -6.05 -6.84
C LEU A 38 8.84 -4.57 -6.57
N ILE A 39 8.14 -3.95 -5.63
CA ILE A 39 8.39 -2.55 -5.23
C ILE A 39 9.81 -2.38 -4.69
N TYR A 40 10.30 -3.33 -3.89
CA TYR A 40 11.63 -3.25 -3.29
C TYR A 40 12.75 -3.36 -4.33
N VAL A 41 12.53 -4.16 -5.37
CA VAL A 41 13.43 -4.28 -6.52
C VAL A 41 13.43 -3.01 -7.37
N LEU A 42 12.25 -2.45 -7.65
CA LEU A 42 12.10 -1.29 -8.54
C LEU A 42 12.47 0.04 -7.87
N VAL A 43 12.27 0.15 -6.56
CA VAL A 43 12.44 1.39 -5.80
C VAL A 43 13.54 1.19 -4.75
N PRO A 44 14.80 1.54 -5.08
CA PRO A 44 15.95 1.34 -4.19
C PRO A 44 15.97 2.31 -2.99
N ALA A 45 15.12 3.35 -3.01
CA ALA A 45 15.01 4.28 -1.91
C ALA A 45 14.47 3.60 -0.65
N GLU A 46 15.10 3.87 0.50
CA GLU A 46 14.66 3.32 1.80
C GLU A 46 13.25 3.77 2.17
N SER A 47 12.89 5.00 1.83
CA SER A 47 11.57 5.60 2.02
C SER A 47 11.04 6.16 0.71
N PHE A 48 9.84 5.75 0.33
CA PHE A 48 9.20 6.19 -0.90
C PHE A 48 7.69 6.02 -0.84
N GLN A 49 6.97 6.94 -1.47
CA GLN A 49 5.52 6.85 -1.70
C GLN A 49 5.25 7.01 -3.19
N GLY A 50 4.46 6.13 -3.77
CA GLY A 50 4.17 6.14 -5.19
C GLY A 50 3.09 5.15 -5.59
N TYR A 51 3.00 4.88 -6.88
CA TYR A 51 2.11 3.86 -7.40
C TYR A 51 2.75 3.08 -8.54
N LEU A 52 2.30 1.85 -8.74
CA LEU A 52 2.61 1.01 -9.90
C LEU A 52 1.31 0.68 -10.63
N ALA A 53 1.35 0.64 -11.95
CA ALA A 53 0.29 0.05 -12.78
C ALA A 53 0.74 -1.33 -13.24
N VAL A 54 0.05 -2.38 -12.82
CA VAL A 54 0.39 -3.78 -13.11
C VAL A 54 -0.89 -4.49 -13.54
N ASP A 55 -0.90 -5.07 -14.74
CA ASP A 55 -2.04 -5.83 -15.28
C ASP A 55 -3.39 -5.11 -15.19
N GLY A 56 -3.39 -3.79 -15.43
CA GLY A 56 -4.60 -2.96 -15.36
C GLY A 56 -5.07 -2.62 -13.94
N GLN A 57 -4.33 -3.02 -12.92
CA GLN A 57 -4.55 -2.63 -11.52
C GLN A 57 -3.54 -1.56 -11.10
N TYR A 58 -3.97 -0.69 -10.18
CA TYR A 58 -3.13 0.37 -9.66
C TYR A 58 -2.82 0.10 -8.19
N VAL A 59 -1.55 -0.15 -7.90
CA VAL A 59 -1.04 -0.39 -6.56
C VAL A 59 -0.45 0.90 -6.03
N VAL A 60 -1.18 1.58 -5.15
CA VAL A 60 -0.66 2.72 -4.40
C VAL A 60 0.08 2.20 -3.19
N PHE A 61 1.29 2.71 -2.96
CA PHE A 61 2.12 2.22 -1.87
C PHE A 61 2.92 3.31 -1.18
N ARG A 62 3.29 3.01 0.07
CA ARG A 62 4.34 3.71 0.80
C ARG A 62 5.20 2.69 1.50
N ARG A 63 6.51 2.80 1.36
CA ARG A 63 7.49 2.04 2.13
C ARG A 63 8.37 2.96 2.93
N ASP A 64 8.82 2.46 4.06
CA ASP A 64 9.94 2.98 4.84
C ASP A 64 10.84 1.81 5.27
N SER A 65 11.80 2.06 6.16
CA SER A 65 12.71 1.04 6.67
C SER A 65 12.05 -0.04 7.53
N ARG A 66 10.79 0.15 7.95
CA ARG A 66 10.07 -0.77 8.86
C ARG A 66 8.94 -1.52 8.18
N LYS A 67 8.22 -0.88 7.26
CA LYS A 67 7.05 -1.49 6.64
C LYS A 67 6.78 -0.98 5.24
N CYS A 68 6.00 -1.75 4.49
CA CYS A 68 5.41 -1.37 3.22
C CYS A 68 3.88 -1.48 3.31
N VAL A 69 3.19 -0.38 3.04
CA VAL A 69 1.72 -0.34 2.94
C VAL A 69 1.35 -0.33 1.46
N LEU A 70 0.46 -1.21 1.06
CA LEU A 70 -0.02 -1.39 -0.31
C LEU A 70 -1.54 -1.25 -0.34
N ALA A 71 -2.08 -0.55 -1.33
CA ALA A 71 -3.51 -0.46 -1.57
C ALA A 71 -3.77 -0.65 -3.07
N ILE A 72 -4.67 -1.57 -3.43
CA ILE A 72 -5.12 -1.71 -4.81
C ILE A 72 -6.35 -0.84 -4.99
N VAL A 73 -6.29 0.06 -5.96
CA VAL A 73 -7.34 1.04 -6.25
C VAL A 73 -7.63 1.12 -7.74
N GLU A 74 -8.77 1.70 -8.08
CA GLU A 74 -9.10 2.11 -9.44
C GLU A 74 -8.21 3.30 -9.86
N GLU A 75 -7.96 3.43 -11.17
CA GLU A 75 -7.08 4.46 -11.75
C GLU A 75 -7.41 5.88 -11.26
N GLU A 76 -8.68 6.24 -11.32
CA GLU A 76 -9.20 7.55 -10.91
C GLU A 76 -8.95 7.86 -9.43
N ARG A 77 -8.77 6.83 -8.59
CA ARG A 77 -8.53 6.97 -7.16
C ARG A 77 -7.06 7.07 -6.77
N VAL A 78 -6.11 6.84 -7.68
CA VAL A 78 -4.67 6.83 -7.40
C VAL A 78 -4.20 8.11 -6.70
N ARG A 79 -4.49 9.28 -7.29
CA ARG A 79 -4.06 10.57 -6.73
C ARG A 79 -4.73 10.89 -5.39
N TRP A 80 -5.96 10.44 -5.21
CA TRP A 80 -6.67 10.61 -3.94
C TRP A 80 -6.05 9.73 -2.86
N CYS A 81 -5.80 8.45 -3.19
CA CYS A 81 -5.25 7.48 -2.27
C CYS A 81 -3.83 7.87 -1.82
N LEU A 82 -2.96 8.32 -2.74
CA LEU A 82 -1.62 8.83 -2.42
C LEU A 82 -1.65 9.92 -1.34
N ARG A 83 -2.53 10.93 -1.48
CA ARG A 83 -2.66 12.01 -0.49
C ARG A 83 -3.18 11.50 0.85
N ARG A 84 -4.22 10.66 0.82
CA ARG A 84 -4.83 10.10 2.04
C ARG A 84 -3.88 9.19 2.79
N LEU A 85 -3.04 8.45 2.08
CA LEU A 85 -2.08 7.53 2.67
C LEU A 85 -1.01 8.29 3.47
N GLU A 86 -0.63 9.48 3.02
CA GLU A 86 0.24 10.37 3.78
C GLU A 86 -0.42 10.88 5.06
N GLU A 87 -1.65 11.39 4.97
CA GLU A 87 -2.44 11.90 6.10
C GLU A 87 -2.67 10.84 7.17
N VAL A 88 -3.15 9.65 6.77
CA VAL A 88 -3.52 8.56 7.68
C VAL A 88 -2.30 8.00 8.41
N LEU A 89 -1.15 7.89 7.74
CA LEU A 89 0.04 7.29 8.33
C LEU A 89 0.90 8.29 9.13
N ASN A 90 0.82 9.59 8.83
CA ASN A 90 1.53 10.62 9.57
C ASN A 90 0.72 11.23 10.73
N GLY A 91 -0.56 10.87 10.88
CA GLY A 91 -1.38 11.23 12.04
C GLY A 91 -1.89 12.67 12.04
N SER A 92 -2.27 13.19 10.86
CA SER A 92 -2.94 14.50 10.72
C SER A 92 -4.46 14.37 10.74
#